data_AF-A0A224YMB0-F1
#
_entry.id   AF-A0A224YMB0-F1
#
_cell.length_a   1.000
_cell.length_b   1.000
_cell.length_c   1.000
_cell.angle_alpha   90.00
_cell.angle_beta   90.00
_cell.angle_gamma   90.00
#
_symmetry.space_group_name_H-M   'P 1'
#
loop_
_entity.id
_entity.type
_entity.pdbx_description
1 polymer ?
#
loop_
_entity_poly.entity_id
_entity_poly.type
_entity_poly.pdbx_seq_one_letter_code
_entity_poly.pdbx_strand_id
1 'polypeptide(L)'
;MGWSTFGKHSQIINGSLPLSLKGKVYNTCILPVLTYEAETWRLTKRVQLKLRTTQRAMERKMIGVTLRDRKRAEWVTEQTGLRIS
;
A
#
# COMPACT_ATOMS: atom_id res chain seq x y z
N MET A 1 -1.34 8.57 -8.84
CA MET A 1 -0.93 9.52 -7.78
C MET A 1 -0.70 8.84 -6.44
N GLY A 2 -1.32 7.70 -6.12
CA GLY A 2 -1.17 7.03 -4.81
C GLY A 2 0.28 6.78 -4.32
N TRP A 3 1.25 6.49 -5.21
CA TRP A 3 2.65 6.34 -4.81
C TRP A 3 3.33 7.66 -4.42
N SER A 4 2.91 8.77 -5.03
CA SER A 4 3.40 10.12 -4.70
C SER A 4 2.92 10.53 -3.32
N THR A 5 1.64 10.32 -3.00
CA THR A 5 1.10 10.58 -1.65
C THR A 5 1.74 9.67 -0.61
N PHE A 6 2.00 8.40 -0.91
CA PHE A 6 2.79 7.52 -0.06
C PHE A 6 4.22 8.05 0.19
N GLY A 7 4.89 8.53 -0.87
CA GLY A 7 6.22 9.16 -0.77
C GLY A 7 6.24 10.41 0.11
N LYS A 8 5.18 11.23 0.06
CA LYS A 8 5.03 12.39 0.97
C LYS A 8 4.96 11.97 2.45
N HIS A 9 4.39 10.80 2.73
CA HIS A 9 4.32 10.22 4.08
C HIS A 9 5.49 9.26 4.37
N SER A 10 6.55 9.29 3.56
CA SER A 10 7.69 8.37 3.69
C SER A 10 8.39 8.45 5.04
N GLN A 11 8.39 9.61 5.72
CA GLN A 11 8.95 9.72 7.07
C GLN A 11 8.18 8.88 8.09
N ILE A 12 6.86 8.84 7.96
CA ILE A 12 5.98 8.04 8.82
C ILE A 12 6.12 6.55 8.48
N ILE A 13 6.20 6.23 7.19
CA ILE A 13 6.17 4.84 6.72
C ILE A 13 7.54 4.16 6.82
N ASN A 14 8.63 4.86 6.53
CA ASN A 14 9.99 4.36 6.72
C ASN A 14 10.48 4.53 8.17
N GLY A 15 9.81 5.36 8.98
CA GLY A 15 10.15 5.53 10.39
C GLY A 15 9.89 4.27 11.22
N SER A 16 10.45 4.24 12.43
CA SER A 16 10.25 3.15 13.41
C SER A 16 8.86 3.17 14.08
N LEU A 17 7.86 3.75 13.40
CA LEU A 17 6.51 3.83 13.93
C LEU A 17 5.84 2.45 13.95
N PRO A 18 4.92 2.20 14.90
CA PRO A 18 4.12 0.99 14.94
C PRO A 18 3.35 0.80 13.63
N LEU A 19 3.24 -0.45 13.19
CA LEU A 19 2.54 -0.81 11.96
C LEU A 19 1.07 -0.40 11.99
N SER A 20 0.44 -0.37 13.17
CA SER A 20 -0.92 0.12 13.38
C SER A 20 -1.11 1.59 12.98
N LEU A 21 -0.13 2.44 13.31
CA LEU A 21 -0.11 3.87 12.94
C LEU A 21 0.09 4.04 11.44
N LYS A 22 1.02 3.28 10.85
CA LYS A 22 1.24 3.26 9.40
C LYS A 22 -0.04 2.81 8.67
N GLY A 23 -0.71 1.76 9.17
CA GLY A 23 -1.96 1.23 8.64
C GLY A 23 -3.10 2.24 8.67
N LYS A 24 -3.23 3.01 9.75
CA LYS A 24 -4.21 4.12 9.83
C LYS A 24 -3.98 5.15 8.75
N VAL A 25 -2.74 5.62 8.57
CA VAL A 25 -2.39 6.60 7.52
C VAL A 25 -2.66 6.06 6.12
N TYR A 26 -2.35 4.79 5.89
CA TYR A 26 -2.65 4.14 4.62
C TYR A 26 -4.16 4.14 4.31
N ASN A 27 -4.99 3.72 5.27
CA ASN A 27 -6.44 3.67 5.10
C ASN A 27 -7.09 5.05 4.98
N THR A 28 -6.59 6.07 5.67
CA THR A 28 -7.21 7.40 5.65
C THR A 28 -6.74 8.27 4.49
N CYS A 29 -5.47 8.17 4.08
CA CYS A 29 -4.87 9.11 3.12
C CYS A 29 -4.58 8.49 1.76
N ILE A 30 -4.28 7.18 1.71
CA ILE A 30 -3.75 6.54 0.51
C ILE A 30 -4.85 5.72 -0.18
N LEU A 31 -5.62 4.96 0.60
CA LEU A 31 -6.75 4.16 0.11
C LEU A 31 -7.80 5.00 -0.64
N PRO A 32 -8.34 6.12 -0.12
CA PRO A 32 -9.35 6.89 -0.86
C PRO A 32 -8.80 7.49 -2.16
N VAL A 33 -7.52 7.89 -2.19
CA VAL A 33 -6.87 8.38 -3.42
C VAL A 33 -6.79 7.25 -4.45
N LEU A 34 -6.40 6.05 -4.05
CA LEU A 34 -6.34 4.89 -4.93
C LEU A 34 -7.73 4.50 -5.46
N THR A 35 -8.75 4.53 -4.60
CA THR A 35 -10.14 4.20 -4.97
C THR A 35 -10.71 5.23 -5.94
N TYR A 36 -10.55 6.52 -5.66
CA TYR A 36 -11.00 7.58 -6.56
C TYR A 36 -10.27 7.55 -7.91
N GLU A 37 -8.96 7.29 -7.92
CA GLU A 37 -8.21 7.07 -9.16
C GLU A 37 -8.73 5.84 -9.94
N ALA A 38 -9.14 4.78 -9.24
CA ALA A 38 -9.71 3.58 -9.85
C ALA A 38 -11.12 3.80 -10.42
N GLU A 39 -11.93 4.65 -9.78
CA GLU A 39 -13.26 5.05 -10.27
C GLU A 39 -13.14 5.94 -11.51
N THR A 40 -12.17 6.86 -11.52
CA THR A 40 -11.99 7.84 -12.61
C THR A 40 -11.37 7.20 -13.85
N TRP A 41 -10.44 6.24 -13.69
CA TRP A 41 -9.85 5.54 -14.82
C TRP A 41 -10.73 4.34 -15.16
N ARG A 42 -11.51 4.40 -16.24
CA ARG A 42 -12.22 3.25 -16.83
C ARG A 42 -11.37 1.99 -16.66
N LEU A 43 -11.81 1.07 -15.80
CA LEU A 43 -11.08 -0.08 -15.23
C LEU A 43 -10.44 -0.97 -16.30
N THR A 44 -9.37 -0.50 -16.91
CA THR A 44 -8.57 -1.31 -17.82
C THR A 44 -7.77 -2.27 -16.95
N LYS A 45 -7.74 -3.56 -17.31
CA LYS A 45 -6.99 -4.59 -16.57
C LYS A 45 -5.54 -4.17 -16.24
N ARG A 46 -4.92 -3.36 -17.10
CA ARG A 46 -3.57 -2.79 -16.89
C ARG A 46 -3.50 -1.83 -15.70
N VAL A 47 -4.51 -0.99 -15.50
CA VAL A 47 -4.59 -0.05 -14.38
C VAL A 47 -4.80 -0.79 -13.07
N GLN A 48 -5.75 -1.72 -13.03
CA GLN A 48 -5.99 -2.55 -11.84
C GLN A 48 -4.74 -3.33 -11.43
N LEU A 49 -4.00 -3.88 -12.41
CA LEU A 49 -2.75 -4.57 -12.15
C LEU A 49 -1.72 -3.62 -11.54
N LYS A 50 -1.55 -2.41 -12.09
CA LYS A 50 -0.64 -1.38 -11.56
C LYS A 50 -1.01 -0.96 -10.15
N LEU A 51 -2.29 -0.75 -9.86
CA LEU A 51 -2.77 -0.41 -8.51
C LEU A 51 -2.41 -1.53 -7.53
N ARG A 52 -2.71 -2.79 -7.89
CA ARG A 52 -2.38 -3.96 -7.06
C ARG A 52 -0.88 -4.11 -6.82
N THR A 53 -0.04 -3.91 -7.85
CA THR A 53 1.42 -3.96 -7.67
C THR A 53 1.92 -2.83 -6.78
N THR A 54 1.34 -1.64 -6.92
CA THR A 54 1.71 -0.46 -6.11
C THR A 54 1.33 -0.69 -4.65
N GLN A 55 0.11 -1.15 -4.38
CA GLN A 55 -0.34 -1.51 -3.03
C GLN A 55 0.58 -2.53 -2.36
N ARG A 56 0.89 -3.65 -3.04
CA ARG A 56 1.80 -4.66 -2.49
C ARG A 56 3.21 -4.13 -2.23
N ALA A 57 3.69 -3.19 -3.04
CA ALA A 57 4.98 -2.54 -2.79
C ALA A 57 4.92 -1.63 -1.56
N MET A 58 3.81 -0.92 -1.35
CA MET A 58 3.57 -0.07 -0.18
C MET A 58 3.49 -0.89 1.10
N GLU A 59 2.69 -1.96 1.13
CA GLU A 59 2.56 -2.86 2.27
C GLU A 59 3.91 -3.46 2.69
N ARG A 60 4.69 -3.96 1.72
CA ARG A 60 6.05 -4.46 1.94
C ARG A 60 6.96 -3.41 2.58
N LYS A 61 6.90 -2.17 2.10
CA LYS A 61 7.68 -1.08 2.69
C LYS A 61 7.26 -0.76 4.12
N MET A 62 5.98 -0.85 4.46
CA MET A 62 5.49 -0.58 5.81
C MET A 62 6.04 -1.57 6.85
N ILE A 63 6.21 -2.83 6.45
CA ILE A 63 6.81 -3.90 7.27
C ILE A 63 8.33 -4.02 7.13
N GLY A 64 8.96 -3.21 6.27
CA GLY A 64 10.41 -3.24 6.05
C GLY A 64 10.92 -4.45 5.25
N VAL A 65 10.04 -5.13 4.52
CA VAL A 65 10.38 -6.35 3.76
C VAL A 65 10.58 -6.02 2.29
N THR A 66 11.56 -6.65 1.67
CA THR A 66 11.93 -6.45 0.27
C THR A 66 11.53 -7.65 -0.59
N LEU A 67 11.66 -7.53 -1.91
CA LEU A 67 11.45 -8.67 -2.82
C LEU A 67 12.48 -9.79 -2.60
N ARG A 68 13.63 -9.49 -2.00
CA ARG A 68 14.69 -10.47 -1.73
C ARG A 68 14.29 -11.46 -0.64
N ASP A 69 13.42 -11.05 0.28
CA ASP A 69 12.93 -11.88 1.37
C ASP A 69 11.95 -12.97 0.89
N ARG A 70 11.58 -12.95 -0.41
CA ARG A 70 10.69 -13.92 -1.08
C ARG A 70 9.40 -14.22 -0.31
N LYS A 71 8.90 -13.25 0.47
CA LYS A 71 7.67 -13.40 1.23
C LYS A 71 6.45 -13.34 0.30
N ARG A 72 5.53 -14.28 0.50
CA ARG A 72 4.24 -14.32 -0.20
C ARG A 72 3.42 -13.09 0.13
N ALA A 73 2.59 -12.66 -0.83
CA ALA A 73 1.70 -11.51 -0.62
C ALA A 73 0.74 -11.74 0.55
N GLU A 74 0.23 -12.96 0.72
CA GLU A 74 -0.64 -13.35 1.84
C GLU A 74 0.01 -13.08 3.20
N TRP A 75 1.28 -13.47 3.36
CA TRP A 75 2.05 -13.21 4.58
C TRP A 75 2.23 -11.71 4.83
N VAL A 76 2.49 -10.92 3.79
CA VAL A 76 2.61 -9.46 3.91
C VAL A 76 1.28 -8.86 4.39
N THR A 77 0.16 -9.28 3.80
CA THR A 77 -1.17 -8.81 4.17
C THR A 77 -1.51 -9.16 5.62
N GLU A 78 -1.21 -10.39 6.05
CA GLU A 78 -1.39 -10.86 7.43
C GLU A 78 -0.62 -10.00 8.43
N GLN A 79 0.64 -9.65 8.12
CA GLN A 79 1.44 -8.77 8.98
C GLN A 79 0.85 -7.34 9.05
N THR A 80 0.44 -6.77 7.92
CA THR A 80 -0.15 -5.41 7.91
C THR A 80 -1.54 -5.32 8.50
N GLY A 81 -2.29 -6.43 8.60
CA GLY A 81 -3.68 -6.43 9.03
C GLY A 81 -4.63 -5.67 8.08
N LEU A 82 -4.14 -5.22 6.92
CA LEU A 82 -4.89 -4.53 5.88
C LEU A 82 -5.67 -5.55 5.05
N ARG A 83 -6.57 -6.29 5.70
CA ARG A 83 -7.48 -7.20 5.02
C ARG A 83 -8.58 -6.37 4.36
N ILE A 84 -8.36 -6.02 3.09
CA ILE A 84 -9.46 -5.54 2.24
C ILE A 84 -10.33 -6.77 1.97
N SER A 85 -11.52 -6.77 2.56
CA SER A 85 -12.52 -7.83 2.44
C SER A 85 -13.51 -7.53 1.32
#